data_AF-A0A396MRZ7-F1
#
_entry.id   AF-A0A396MRZ7-F1
#
_cell.length_a   1.000
_cell.length_b   1.000
_cell.length_c   1.000
_cell.angle_alpha   90.00
_cell.angle_beta   90.00
_cell.angle_gamma   90.00
#
_symmetry.space_group_name_H-M   'P 1'
#
loop_
_entity.id
_entity.type
_entity.pdbx_description
1 polymer ?
#
loop_
_entity_poly.entity_id
_entity_poly.type
_entity_poly.pdbx_seq_one_letter_code
_entity_poly.pdbx_strand_id
1 'polypeptide(L)'
;MKNRRYCLLGLLGIGLWASGCNRAKPLPSDYFGGEFVCYDDTARFFDCATGRTYLLDRSGAYPEVIANYEQMRPAPHERVHMFCHAEIRQEADSSNGPVRMVVREPFGFDRATHCDPNGLIAGMYRSNAGGGEGNRMLHLRGDYTYTVVRFTETTEQREDGRWGLSSESELVLNPQEAGRPQRRFEILFEPETLVANDGLGQLTYQKVYLD
;
A
#
# COMPACT_ATOMS: atom_id res chain seq x y z
N MET A 1 33.08 15.90 -29.88
CA MET A 1 32.99 16.71 -28.65
C MET A 1 32.62 15.79 -27.49
N LYS A 2 33.61 15.53 -26.63
CA LYS A 2 33.50 14.71 -25.41
C LYS A 2 32.96 15.59 -24.28
N ASN A 3 32.11 15.05 -23.41
CA ASN A 3 32.10 15.45 -22.01
C ASN A 3 31.76 14.27 -21.11
N ARG A 4 32.79 13.45 -20.86
CA ARG A 4 32.91 12.62 -19.66
C ARG A 4 33.06 13.58 -18.48
N ARG A 5 32.20 13.48 -17.47
CA ARG A 5 32.48 14.05 -16.15
C ARG A 5 32.94 12.93 -15.22
N TYR A 6 34.07 13.21 -14.59
CA TYR A 6 34.93 12.30 -13.88
C TYR A 6 34.36 11.97 -12.50
N CYS A 7 34.31 10.68 -12.14
CA CYS A 7 34.36 10.26 -10.74
C CYS A 7 35.82 10.42 -10.28
N LEU A 8 36.09 11.46 -9.50
CA LEU A 8 37.38 11.63 -8.84
C LEU A 8 37.48 10.63 -7.69
N LEU A 9 38.39 9.67 -7.83
CA LEU A 9 38.95 8.86 -6.76
C LEU A 9 39.75 9.77 -5.81
N GLY A 10 39.14 10.13 -4.69
CA GLY A 10 39.83 10.64 -3.50
C GLY A 10 40.09 9.49 -2.54
N LEU A 11 41.28 8.92 -2.60
CA LEU A 11 41.84 8.10 -1.53
C LEU A 11 42.26 9.03 -0.38
N LEU A 12 41.48 9.07 0.70
CA LEU A 12 41.96 9.35 2.07
C LEU A 12 40.83 9.00 3.05
N GLY A 13 41.16 8.13 3.99
CA GLY A 13 40.20 7.50 4.90
C GLY A 13 39.44 8.49 5.76
N ILE A 14 38.13 8.25 5.85
CA ILE A 14 37.24 8.28 7.01
C ILE A 14 36.01 7.51 6.51
N GLY A 15 35.55 6.53 7.29
CA GLY A 15 34.38 5.74 6.94
C GLY A 15 33.13 6.62 6.86
N LEU A 16 32.81 7.13 5.67
CA LEU A 16 31.46 7.55 5.36
C LEU A 16 30.68 6.30 4.99
N TRP A 17 29.86 5.87 5.94
CA TRP A 17 28.66 5.12 5.65
C TRP A 17 27.98 5.82 4.47
N ALA A 18 27.90 5.13 3.33
CA ALA A 18 26.94 5.51 2.33
C ALA A 18 25.58 5.41 3.02
N SER A 19 25.06 6.55 3.47
CA SER A 19 23.65 6.70 3.80
C SER A 19 22.91 6.41 2.52
N GLY A 20 22.66 5.12 2.27
CA GLY A 20 21.81 4.68 1.20
C GLY A 20 20.52 5.44 1.37
N CYS A 21 20.11 6.18 0.33
CA CYS A 21 18.78 6.75 0.28
C CYS A 21 17.82 5.67 0.78
N ASN A 22 17.17 5.91 1.92
CA ASN A 22 16.13 5.05 2.46
C ASN A 22 14.93 5.12 1.51
N ARG A 23 15.07 4.57 0.31
CA ARG A 23 13.96 4.29 -0.56
C ARG A 23 13.14 3.25 0.18
N ALA A 24 11.95 3.65 0.61
CA ALA A 24 10.94 2.70 1.05
C ALA A 24 10.91 1.56 0.02
N LYS A 25 11.04 0.31 0.49
CA LYS A 25 10.93 -0.85 -0.41
C LYS A 25 9.62 -0.71 -1.18
N PRO A 26 9.63 -0.82 -2.53
CA PRO A 26 8.42 -0.66 -3.32
C PRO A 26 7.34 -1.61 -2.79
N LEU A 27 6.10 -1.13 -2.79
CA LEU A 27 4.96 -1.96 -2.45
C LEU A 27 4.88 -3.15 -3.42
N PRO A 28 4.34 -4.29 -2.97
CA PRO A 28 4.28 -5.47 -3.82
C PRO A 28 3.36 -5.30 -5.02
N SER A 29 2.43 -4.36 -4.92
CA SER A 29 1.68 -3.79 -6.02
C SER A 29 1.32 -2.34 -5.67
N ASP A 30 1.08 -1.54 -6.69
CA ASP A 30 1.03 -0.09 -6.67
C ASP A 30 -0.37 0.45 -7.00
N TYR A 31 -1.41 -0.39 -6.99
CA TYR A 31 -2.79 0.05 -7.21
C TYR A 31 -3.36 0.72 -5.95
N PHE A 32 -4.02 1.85 -6.14
CA PHE A 32 -4.73 2.59 -5.10
C PHE A 32 -6.12 3.01 -5.59
N GLY A 33 -7.12 2.76 -4.76
CA GLY A 33 -8.44 3.37 -4.82
C GLY A 33 -8.66 4.25 -3.60
N GLY A 34 -9.10 5.49 -3.80
CA GLY A 34 -9.23 6.45 -2.73
C GLY A 34 -9.96 7.71 -3.14
N GLU A 35 -10.27 8.54 -2.16
CA GLU A 35 -10.87 9.84 -2.41
C GLU A 35 -9.80 10.92 -2.57
N PHE A 36 -9.99 11.81 -3.53
CA PHE A 36 -9.10 12.93 -3.81
C PHE A 36 -9.80 14.26 -3.55
N VAL A 37 -9.04 15.22 -3.03
CA VAL A 37 -9.46 16.62 -2.92
C VAL A 37 -8.26 17.53 -3.12
N CYS A 38 -8.50 18.67 -3.80
CA CYS A 38 -7.54 19.75 -3.89
C CYS A 38 -8.16 21.04 -3.36
N TYR A 39 -7.53 21.64 -2.35
CA TYR A 39 -7.86 22.99 -1.87
C TYR A 39 -6.60 23.67 -1.35
N ASP A 40 -6.53 25.00 -1.44
CA ASP A 40 -5.40 25.83 -1.00
C ASP A 40 -4.04 25.29 -1.48
N ASP A 41 -3.93 25.01 -2.79
CA ASP A 41 -2.74 24.45 -3.45
C ASP A 41 -2.21 23.13 -2.85
N THR A 42 -3.05 22.45 -2.08
CA THR A 42 -2.73 21.21 -1.36
C THR A 42 -3.66 20.09 -1.81
N ALA A 43 -3.10 19.15 -2.55
CA ALA A 43 -3.77 17.94 -3.00
C ALA A 43 -3.59 16.82 -1.97
N ARG A 44 -4.71 16.18 -1.59
CA ARG A 44 -4.76 15.07 -0.63
C ARG A 44 -5.45 13.86 -1.25
N PHE A 45 -4.95 12.68 -0.89
CA PHE A 45 -5.55 11.40 -1.21
C PHE A 45 -5.90 10.66 0.07
N PHE A 46 -7.14 10.21 0.21
CA PHE A 46 -7.65 9.39 1.30
C PHE A 46 -7.78 7.97 0.79
N ASP A 47 -6.87 7.10 1.21
CA ASP A 47 -6.81 5.72 0.74
C ASP A 47 -7.91 4.87 1.38
N CYS A 48 -8.81 4.30 0.55
CA CYS A 48 -9.92 3.48 1.04
C CYS A 48 -9.43 2.17 1.68
N ALA A 49 -8.26 1.66 1.28
CA ALA A 49 -7.76 0.39 1.79
C ALA A 49 -7.29 0.51 3.25
N THR A 50 -6.68 1.64 3.62
CA THR A 50 -6.06 1.81 4.94
C THR A 50 -6.67 2.89 5.81
N GLY A 51 -7.51 3.76 5.25
CA GLY A 51 -8.02 4.96 5.90
C GLY A 51 -6.97 6.07 6.07
N ARG A 52 -5.76 5.91 5.52
CA ARG A 52 -4.69 6.92 5.64
C ARG A 52 -4.88 8.04 4.64
N THR A 53 -4.40 9.22 5.03
CA THR A 53 -4.32 10.39 4.15
C THR A 53 -2.87 10.62 3.72
N TYR A 54 -2.68 10.82 2.42
CA TYR A 54 -1.39 11.18 1.82
C TYR A 54 -1.47 12.57 1.19
N LEU A 55 -0.37 13.32 1.31
CA LEU A 55 -0.16 14.50 0.46
C LEU A 55 0.34 14.03 -0.90
N LEU A 56 -0.22 14.55 -1.99
CA LEU A 56 0.35 14.29 -3.29
C LEU A 56 1.66 15.05 -3.46
N ASP A 57 2.67 14.35 -3.95
CA ASP A 57 3.89 14.93 -4.45
C ASP A 57 3.62 15.63 -5.79
N ARG A 58 4.27 16.76 -6.03
CA ARG A 58 4.07 17.55 -7.27
C ARG A 58 4.79 16.97 -8.51
N SER A 59 5.45 15.82 -8.37
CA SER A 59 6.05 15.07 -9.47
C SER A 59 5.11 14.00 -10.03
N GLY A 60 5.55 13.28 -11.06
CA GLY A 60 4.74 12.24 -11.71
C GLY A 60 3.55 12.84 -12.46
N ALA A 61 2.38 12.21 -12.34
CA ALA A 61 1.15 12.61 -13.02
C ALA A 61 0.39 13.74 -12.28
N TYR A 62 1.00 14.43 -11.32
CA TYR A 62 0.34 15.50 -10.56
C TYR A 62 -0.39 16.54 -11.43
N PRO A 63 0.22 17.12 -12.48
CA PRO A 63 -0.48 18.13 -13.30
C PRO A 63 -1.74 17.58 -13.99
N GLU A 64 -1.70 16.32 -14.42
CA GLU A 64 -2.83 15.64 -15.05
C GLU A 64 -3.97 15.39 -14.05
N VAL A 65 -3.64 14.90 -12.86
CA VAL A 65 -4.61 14.67 -11.77
C VAL A 65 -5.33 15.97 -11.41
N ILE A 66 -4.61 17.08 -11.25
CA ILE A 66 -5.20 18.38 -10.94
C ILE A 66 -6.11 18.87 -12.06
N ALA A 67 -5.65 18.82 -13.31
CA ALA A 67 -6.44 19.26 -14.45
C ALA A 67 -7.75 18.46 -14.58
N ASN A 68 -7.67 17.13 -14.44
CA ASN A 68 -8.83 16.24 -14.49
C ASN A 68 -9.82 16.52 -13.34
N TYR A 69 -9.31 16.78 -12.12
CA TYR A 69 -10.15 17.14 -10.98
C TYR A 69 -10.86 18.47 -11.17
N GLU A 70 -10.14 19.51 -11.58
CA GLU A 70 -10.70 20.84 -11.81
C GLU A 70 -11.72 20.86 -12.95
N GLN A 71 -11.51 20.06 -14.00
CA GLN A 71 -12.44 19.92 -15.11
C GLN A 71 -13.83 19.43 -14.67
N MET A 72 -13.91 18.62 -13.60
CA MET A 72 -15.18 18.15 -13.04
C MET A 72 -15.98 19.27 -12.33
N ARG A 73 -15.33 20.42 -12.04
CA ARG A 73 -15.90 21.52 -11.26
C ARG A 73 -16.49 21.04 -9.92
N PRO A 74 -15.67 20.46 -9.04
CA PRO A 74 -16.13 19.99 -7.74
C PRO A 74 -16.64 21.16 -6.88
N ALA A 75 -17.62 20.88 -6.02
CA ALA A 75 -18.00 21.80 -4.96
C ALA A 75 -16.80 22.01 -4.01
N PRO A 76 -16.77 23.14 -3.26
CA PRO A 76 -15.70 23.38 -2.30
C PRO A 76 -15.53 22.20 -1.34
N HIS A 77 -14.30 21.69 -1.23
CA HIS A 77 -13.93 20.53 -0.43
C HIS A 77 -14.59 19.19 -0.82
N GLU A 78 -15.25 19.11 -1.98
CA GLU A 78 -15.81 17.86 -2.48
C GLU A 78 -14.70 16.84 -2.73
N ARG A 79 -14.83 15.69 -2.06
CA ARG A 79 -13.98 14.54 -2.30
C ARG A 79 -14.55 13.72 -3.44
N VAL A 80 -13.70 13.38 -4.41
CA VAL A 80 -14.10 12.55 -5.56
C VAL A 80 -13.20 11.33 -5.61
N HIS A 81 -13.80 10.16 -5.81
CA HIS A 81 -13.04 8.92 -5.88
C HIS A 81 -12.11 8.92 -7.09
N MET A 82 -10.90 8.39 -6.92
CA MET A 82 -9.87 8.28 -7.93
C MET A 82 -9.18 6.92 -7.79
N PHE A 83 -8.88 6.33 -8.94
CA PHE A 83 -8.08 5.11 -9.03
C PHE A 83 -6.75 5.42 -9.72
N CYS A 84 -5.65 4.84 -9.25
CA CYS A 84 -4.34 5.09 -9.85
C CYS A 84 -3.29 4.01 -9.52
N HIS A 85 -2.22 3.97 -10.31
CA HIS A 85 -0.93 3.45 -9.86
C HIS A 85 -0.13 4.55 -9.17
N ALA A 86 0.44 4.27 -8.00
CA ALA A 86 1.21 5.23 -7.24
C ALA A 86 2.31 4.59 -6.36
N GLU A 87 3.24 5.42 -5.91
CA GLU A 87 4.23 5.02 -4.90
C GLU A 87 4.15 5.91 -3.67
N ILE A 88 4.41 5.30 -2.50
CA ILE A 88 4.50 6.00 -1.23
C ILE A 88 5.97 6.30 -0.95
N ARG A 89 6.30 7.58 -0.80
CA ARG A 89 7.64 8.06 -0.43
C ARG A 89 7.61 8.63 0.99
N GLN A 90 8.56 8.18 1.79
CA GLN A 90 8.92 8.85 3.03
C GLN A 90 10.02 9.87 2.70
N GLU A 91 9.86 11.13 3.11
CA GLU A 91 10.92 12.12 2.94
C GLU A 91 12.18 11.67 3.71
N ALA A 92 13.32 11.64 3.02
CA ALA A 92 14.52 10.89 3.41
C ALA A 92 15.15 11.33 4.75
N ASP A 93 14.82 12.53 5.23
CA ASP A 93 15.53 13.17 6.35
C ASP A 93 14.78 13.11 7.68
N SER A 94 13.62 12.44 7.74
CA SER A 94 13.02 12.12 9.03
C SER A 94 12.15 10.86 8.98
N SER A 95 12.37 9.97 9.95
CA SER A 95 11.45 8.85 10.25
C SER A 95 10.04 9.33 10.58
N ASN A 96 9.88 10.64 10.87
CA ASN A 96 8.62 11.32 11.17
C ASN A 96 8.21 12.33 10.08
N GLY A 97 8.86 12.30 8.91
CA GLY A 97 8.56 13.23 7.81
C GLY A 97 7.20 12.95 7.17
N PRO A 98 6.60 13.94 6.48
CA PRO A 98 5.33 13.73 5.81
C PRO A 98 5.49 12.61 4.78
N VAL A 99 4.58 11.63 4.84
CA VAL A 99 4.50 10.56 3.85
C VAL A 99 3.77 11.11 2.63
N ARG A 100 4.43 11.08 1.48
CA ARG A 100 3.89 11.59 0.21
C ARG A 100 3.53 10.46 -0.74
N MET A 101 2.52 10.69 -1.54
CA MET A 101 2.12 9.82 -2.65
C MET A 101 2.53 10.44 -3.98
N VAL A 102 3.27 9.69 -4.78
CA VAL A 102 3.59 10.08 -6.16
C VAL A 102 2.70 9.26 -7.08
N VAL A 103 1.71 9.91 -7.69
CA VAL A 103 0.85 9.27 -8.70
C VAL A 103 1.67 9.03 -9.96
N ARG A 104 1.68 7.79 -10.42
CA ARG A 104 2.37 7.36 -11.65
C ARG A 104 1.43 7.38 -12.84
N GLU A 105 0.23 6.82 -12.66
CA GLU A 105 -0.77 6.68 -13.71
C GLU A 105 -2.17 6.82 -13.10
N PRO A 106 -2.91 7.91 -13.38
CA PRO A 106 -4.29 8.04 -12.98
C PRO A 106 -5.21 7.30 -13.97
N PHE A 107 -6.17 6.53 -13.46
CA PHE A 107 -7.17 5.86 -14.32
C PHE A 107 -8.42 6.70 -14.53
N GLY A 108 -8.65 7.69 -13.66
CA GLY A 108 -9.78 8.61 -13.75
C GLY A 108 -10.42 8.87 -12.40
N PHE A 109 -11.45 9.71 -12.44
CA PHE A 109 -12.29 10.06 -11.29
C PHE A 109 -13.68 9.48 -11.46
N ASP A 110 -14.28 9.10 -10.34
CA ASP A 110 -15.67 8.68 -10.27
C ASP A 110 -16.37 9.37 -9.09
N ARG A 111 -17.50 10.03 -9.36
CA ARG A 111 -18.34 10.68 -8.34
C ARG A 111 -19.37 9.74 -7.72
N ALA A 112 -19.65 8.59 -8.35
CA ALA A 112 -20.62 7.64 -7.85
C ALA A 112 -20.02 6.67 -6.82
N THR A 113 -18.71 6.47 -6.87
CA THR A 113 -17.96 5.64 -5.92
C THR A 113 -17.48 6.49 -4.75
N HIS A 114 -17.50 5.90 -3.55
CA HIS A 114 -17.02 6.50 -2.31
C HIS A 114 -16.29 5.45 -1.47
N CYS A 115 -15.32 5.87 -0.65
CA CYS A 115 -14.77 4.96 0.34
C CYS A 115 -15.85 4.60 1.36
N ASP A 116 -16.01 3.30 1.66
CA ASP A 116 -16.74 2.88 2.86
C ASP A 116 -15.81 3.02 4.08
N PRO A 117 -16.10 3.91 5.05
CA PRO A 117 -15.28 4.06 6.24
C PRO A 117 -15.23 2.79 7.12
N ASN A 118 -16.19 1.88 6.98
CA ASN A 118 -16.19 0.60 7.69
C ASN A 118 -15.57 -0.53 6.86
N GLY A 119 -15.46 -0.37 5.54
CA GLY A 119 -14.95 -1.35 4.58
C GLY A 119 -13.43 -1.33 4.36
N LEU A 120 -12.65 -0.88 5.36
CA LEU A 120 -11.19 -0.80 5.24
C LEU A 120 -10.57 -2.20 5.07
N ILE A 121 -9.70 -2.38 4.09
CA ILE A 121 -8.97 -3.66 3.91
C ILE A 121 -7.90 -3.85 5.00
N ALA A 122 -7.36 -2.77 5.55
CA ALA A 122 -6.50 -2.84 6.73
C ALA A 122 -7.30 -3.35 7.94
N GLY A 123 -6.70 -4.27 8.70
CA GLY A 123 -7.36 -4.88 9.84
C GLY A 123 -6.77 -6.21 10.26
N MET A 124 -7.45 -6.83 11.22
CA MET A 124 -7.14 -8.18 11.70
C MET A 124 -8.02 -9.20 10.99
N TYR A 125 -7.43 -10.31 10.61
CA TYR A 125 -8.12 -11.41 9.94
C TYR A 125 -7.76 -12.73 10.59
N ARG A 126 -8.74 -13.64 10.68
CA ARG A 126 -8.57 -15.00 11.18
C ARG A 126 -8.78 -16.00 10.05
N SER A 127 -7.90 -16.99 9.96
CA SER A 127 -8.07 -18.06 8.98
C SER A 127 -9.18 -19.02 9.39
N ASN A 128 -10.06 -19.38 8.45
CA ASN A 128 -11.09 -20.41 8.64
C ASN A 128 -10.63 -21.81 8.15
N ALA A 129 -9.32 -22.06 8.07
CA ALA A 129 -8.77 -23.32 7.57
C ALA A 129 -9.27 -24.50 8.42
N GLY A 130 -10.17 -25.32 7.86
CA GLY A 130 -10.62 -26.55 8.45
C GLY A 130 -9.51 -27.61 8.42
N GLY A 131 -9.23 -28.21 9.58
CA GLY A 131 -8.34 -29.37 9.71
C GLY A 131 -6.87 -29.01 10.00
N GLY A 132 -6.46 -29.21 11.26
CA GLY A 132 -5.08 -29.48 11.69
C GLY A 132 -4.00 -28.40 11.51
N GLU A 133 -4.15 -27.42 10.62
CA GLU A 133 -3.08 -26.49 10.25
C GLU A 133 -2.90 -25.28 11.19
N GLY A 134 -3.60 -25.29 12.33
CA GLY A 134 -3.50 -24.27 13.37
C GLY A 134 -4.27 -22.99 13.07
N ASN A 135 -4.66 -22.27 14.13
CA ASN A 135 -5.23 -20.93 13.98
C ASN A 135 -4.16 -20.00 13.36
N ARG A 136 -4.49 -19.33 12.25
CA ARG A 136 -3.65 -18.26 11.69
C ARG A 136 -4.33 -16.92 11.87
N MET A 137 -3.54 -15.93 12.24
CA MET A 137 -3.94 -14.53 12.32
C MET A 137 -3.13 -13.73 11.32
N LEU A 138 -3.80 -12.94 10.49
CA LEU A 138 -3.19 -11.99 9.57
C LEU A 138 -3.54 -10.58 10.04
N HIS A 139 -2.53 -9.74 10.23
CA HIS A 139 -2.70 -8.32 10.50
C HIS A 139 -2.21 -7.53 9.29
N LEU A 140 -3.13 -6.87 8.59
CA LEU A 140 -2.83 -5.88 7.55
C LEU A 140 -2.80 -4.50 8.19
N ARG A 141 -1.61 -3.91 8.33
CA ARG A 141 -1.45 -2.57 8.93
C ARG A 141 -1.66 -1.48 7.87
N GLY A 142 -2.11 -0.31 8.30
CA GLY A 142 -2.30 0.83 7.41
C GLY A 142 -1.02 1.38 6.77
N ASP A 143 0.17 0.99 7.24
CA ASP A 143 1.44 1.32 6.60
C ASP A 143 1.87 0.34 5.51
N TYR A 144 0.92 -0.48 5.03
CA TYR A 144 1.15 -1.52 4.03
C TYR A 144 2.18 -2.58 4.47
N THR A 145 2.43 -2.70 5.77
CA THR A 145 3.10 -3.87 6.35
C THR A 145 2.08 -4.90 6.81
N TYR A 146 2.47 -6.17 6.80
CA TYR A 146 1.66 -7.23 7.37
C TYR A 146 2.46 -8.12 8.32
N THR A 147 1.72 -8.81 9.19
CA THR A 147 2.22 -9.93 9.98
C THR A 147 1.24 -11.09 9.88
N VAL A 148 1.74 -12.28 9.58
CA VAL A 148 1.02 -13.55 9.75
C VAL A 148 1.60 -14.26 10.97
N VAL A 149 0.73 -14.67 11.88
CA VAL A 149 1.06 -15.54 13.01
C VAL A 149 0.34 -16.86 12.82
N ARG A 150 1.09 -17.96 12.84
CA ARG A 150 0.55 -19.33 12.83
C ARG A 150 0.83 -19.97 14.18
N PHE A 151 -0.23 -20.43 14.83
CA PHE A 151 -0.14 -21.17 16.09
C PHE A 151 -0.18 -22.67 15.80
N THR A 152 0.85 -23.41 16.19
CA THR A 152 0.77 -24.87 16.35
C THR A 152 0.61 -25.21 17.84
N GLU A 153 0.43 -26.49 18.17
CA GLU A 153 0.29 -26.92 19.58
C GLU A 153 1.49 -26.53 20.46
N THR A 154 2.67 -26.38 19.87
CA THR A 154 3.94 -26.20 20.61
C THR A 154 4.76 -24.99 20.17
N THR A 155 4.40 -24.34 19.06
CA THR A 155 5.21 -23.24 18.50
C THR A 155 4.35 -22.14 17.90
N GLU A 156 4.85 -20.91 18.03
CA GLU A 156 4.39 -19.77 17.25
C GLU A 156 5.36 -19.55 16.09
N GLN A 157 4.82 -19.48 14.88
CA GLN A 157 5.57 -19.09 13.69
C GLN A 157 5.07 -17.75 13.19
N ARG A 158 6.01 -16.85 12.92
CA ARG A 158 5.73 -15.50 12.46
C ARG A 158 6.33 -15.25 11.09
N GLU A 159 5.57 -14.59 10.23
CA GLU A 159 6.02 -14.10 8.94
C GLU A 159 5.62 -12.64 8.80
N ASP A 160 6.57 -11.76 8.48
CA ASP A 160 6.34 -10.35 8.22
C ASP A 160 6.60 -10.03 6.73
N GLY A 161 5.94 -8.99 6.23
CA GLY A 161 6.14 -8.55 4.85
C GLY A 161 5.41 -7.25 4.53
N ARG A 162 5.23 -6.99 3.24
CA ARG A 162 4.42 -5.88 2.75
C ARG A 162 3.21 -6.38 1.99
N TRP A 163 2.12 -5.64 2.07
CA TRP A 163 0.92 -5.89 1.29
C TRP A 163 0.61 -4.71 0.39
N GLY A 164 -0.25 -4.93 -0.59
CA GLY A 164 -0.74 -3.92 -1.52
C GLY A 164 -1.86 -4.49 -2.36
N LEU A 165 -2.50 -3.64 -3.14
CA LEU A 165 -3.53 -4.04 -4.08
C LEU A 165 -2.96 -4.05 -5.48
N SER A 166 -3.39 -5.03 -6.28
CA SER A 166 -3.14 -5.10 -7.73
C SER A 166 -4.36 -4.73 -8.55
N SER A 167 -5.54 -4.74 -7.94
CA SER A 167 -6.79 -4.20 -8.45
C SER A 167 -7.71 -3.88 -7.27
N GLU A 168 -8.93 -3.41 -7.53
CA GLU A 168 -9.95 -3.22 -6.49
C GLU A 168 -10.29 -4.50 -5.72
N SER A 169 -10.15 -5.66 -6.37
CA SER A 169 -10.57 -6.96 -5.83
C SER A 169 -9.42 -7.93 -5.58
N GLU A 170 -8.16 -7.53 -5.78
CA GLU A 170 -7.00 -8.40 -5.57
C GLU A 170 -5.98 -7.78 -4.62
N LEU A 171 -5.68 -8.50 -3.54
CA LEU A 171 -4.65 -8.18 -2.56
C LEU A 171 -3.42 -9.08 -2.76
N VAL A 172 -2.23 -8.50 -2.66
CA VAL A 172 -0.95 -9.19 -2.77
C VAL A 172 -0.18 -9.08 -1.46
N LEU A 173 0.22 -10.22 -0.89
CA LEU A 173 1.20 -10.32 0.19
C LEU A 173 2.57 -10.66 -0.39
N ASN A 174 3.57 -9.86 -0.03
CA ASN A 174 4.97 -10.09 -0.40
C ASN A 174 5.83 -10.27 0.87
N PRO A 175 6.26 -11.50 1.15
CA PRO A 175 7.08 -11.80 2.31
C PRO A 175 8.40 -11.01 2.32
N GLN A 176 8.88 -10.66 3.50
CA GLN A 176 10.19 -10.04 3.65
C GLN A 176 11.34 -11.04 3.42
N GLU A 177 11.11 -12.33 3.68
CA GLU A 177 12.08 -13.40 3.49
C GLU A 177 12.37 -13.61 1.99
N ALA A 178 13.64 -13.49 1.60
CA ALA A 178 14.05 -13.63 0.21
C ALA A 178 13.76 -15.04 -0.33
N GLY A 179 13.23 -15.12 -1.55
CA GLY A 179 12.92 -16.39 -2.21
C GLY A 179 11.54 -16.98 -1.85
N ARG A 180 10.82 -16.39 -0.88
CA ARG A 180 9.41 -16.76 -0.68
C ARG A 180 8.53 -16.15 -1.77
N PRO A 181 7.58 -16.92 -2.34
CA PRO A 181 6.67 -16.41 -3.36
C PRO A 181 5.66 -15.42 -2.76
N GLN A 182 5.22 -14.49 -3.60
CA GLN A 182 4.06 -13.65 -3.29
C GLN A 182 2.80 -14.52 -3.20
N ARG A 183 1.84 -14.08 -2.38
CA ARG A 183 0.50 -14.69 -2.31
C ARG A 183 -0.53 -13.67 -2.74
N ARG A 184 -1.50 -14.12 -3.54
CA ARG A 184 -2.60 -13.30 -4.06
C ARG A 184 -3.90 -13.77 -3.44
N PHE A 185 -4.75 -12.82 -3.11
CA PHE A 185 -6.06 -13.05 -2.51
C PHE A 185 -7.11 -12.27 -3.29
N GLU A 186 -8.20 -12.94 -3.64
CA GLU A 186 -9.44 -12.28 -4.02
C GLU A 186 -10.08 -11.66 -2.76
N ILE A 187 -10.59 -10.45 -2.90
CA ILE A 187 -11.28 -9.71 -1.84
C ILE A 187 -12.78 -9.86 -2.08
N LEU A 188 -13.47 -10.47 -1.11
CA LEU A 188 -14.93 -10.47 -1.03
C LEU A 188 -15.31 -9.43 0.02
N PHE A 189 -16.10 -8.42 -0.36
CA PHE A 189 -16.45 -7.31 0.54
C PHE A 189 -17.60 -7.64 1.50
N GLU A 190 -18.41 -8.64 1.20
CA GLU A 190 -19.58 -9.02 2.01
C GLU A 190 -19.68 -10.55 2.15
N PRO A 191 -19.25 -11.13 3.30
CA PRO A 191 -18.47 -10.51 4.37
C PRO A 191 -17.01 -10.28 3.95
N GLU A 192 -16.33 -9.32 4.57
CA GLU A 192 -14.91 -9.01 4.30
C GLU A 192 -14.00 -10.22 4.51
N THR A 193 -13.65 -10.83 3.38
CA THR A 193 -12.98 -12.12 3.32
C THR A 193 -11.91 -12.08 2.26
N LEU A 194 -10.72 -12.58 2.59
CA LEU A 194 -9.62 -12.77 1.65
C LEU A 194 -9.54 -14.25 1.30
N VAL A 195 -9.58 -14.57 0.01
CA VAL A 195 -9.61 -15.94 -0.49
C VAL A 195 -8.41 -16.17 -1.41
N ALA A 196 -7.61 -17.18 -1.09
CA ALA A 196 -6.52 -17.63 -1.96
C ALA A 196 -6.68 -19.11 -2.28
N ASN A 197 -6.34 -19.50 -3.50
CA ASN A 197 -6.15 -20.89 -3.86
C ASN A 197 -4.65 -21.19 -3.82
N ASP A 198 -4.20 -21.98 -2.86
CA ASP A 198 -2.77 -22.26 -2.64
C ASP A 198 -2.32 -23.59 -3.25
N GLY A 199 -3.14 -24.19 -4.11
CA GLY A 199 -2.87 -25.48 -4.77
C GLY A 199 -3.02 -26.69 -3.84
N LEU A 200 -3.12 -26.47 -2.52
CA LEU A 200 -3.40 -27.48 -1.49
C LEU A 200 -4.83 -27.38 -0.95
N GLY A 201 -5.47 -26.22 -1.14
CA GLY A 201 -6.86 -25.96 -0.82
C GLY A 201 -7.21 -24.49 -0.97
N GLN A 202 -8.41 -24.14 -0.50
CA GLN A 202 -8.82 -22.74 -0.37
C GLN A 202 -8.38 -22.23 1.00
N LEU A 203 -7.51 -21.23 1.02
CA LEU A 203 -7.16 -20.49 2.22
C LEU A 203 -8.07 -19.27 2.33
N THR A 204 -8.86 -19.23 3.40
CA THR A 204 -9.81 -18.15 3.65
C THR A 204 -9.46 -17.43 4.94
N TYR A 205 -9.38 -16.10 4.87
CA TYR A 205 -9.21 -15.21 6.01
C TYR A 205 -10.44 -14.31 6.13
N GLN A 206 -11.13 -14.37 7.27
CA GLN A 206 -12.27 -13.51 7.55
C GLN A 206 -11.83 -12.38 8.49
N LYS A 207 -12.24 -11.14 8.18
CA LYS A 207 -11.92 -9.99 9.03
C LYS A 207 -12.55 -10.17 10.41
N VAL A 208 -11.81 -9.81 11.45
CA VAL A 208 -12.28 -9.82 12.83
C VAL A 208 -12.28 -8.41 13.37
N TYR A 209 -13.37 -8.08 14.05
CA TYR A 209 -13.55 -6.83 14.76
C TYR A 209 -13.26 -7.08 16.23
N LEU A 210 -12.35 -6.30 16.81
CA LEU A 210 -12.13 -6.32 18.25
C LEU A 210 -13.18 -5.38 18.86
N ASP A 211 -14.05 -5.94 19.71
CA ASP A 211 -15.03 -5.17 20.50
C ASP A 211 -14.34 -4.26 21.53
#